data_AF-A0A956J7S0-F1
#
_entry.id   AF-A0A956J7S0-F1
#
_cell.length_a   1.000
_cell.length_b   1.000
_cell.length_c   1.000
_cell.angle_alpha   90.00
_cell.angle_beta   90.00
_cell.angle_gamma   90.00
#
_symmetry.space_group_name_H-M   'P 1'
#
loop_
_entity.id
_entity.type
_entity.pdbx_description
1 polymer ?
#
loop_
_entity_poly.entity_id
_entity_poly.type
_entity_poly.pdbx_seq_one_letter_code
_entity_poly.pdbx_strand_id
1 'polypeptide(L)'
;MLSLGLGLGLLGCADEATPEPSPPAGTLASATPGRLAPAELRATAIARHDAAIARLADERERLAVRYGEAATPGAQAEIRAEARRLLEQAIVDELFPAWLGMPWGMASNSTATRPHEPGKTVGCSYFVTSVLLSAGVELENRFTFAQAPAIFIQRSLAPAKDDLHRYFSIPAAQLRDRIAALGDGLYVIGLDTHVGFVVVRGDQVQLVHASYTGDRVVTDEPLLDAAAIDNSRPEGYFVTPLFQDGRLVDLWLRGQPVPFQRLGA
;
A
#
# COMPACT_ATOMS: atom_id res chain seq x y z
N MET A 1 -44.23 -52.62 -86.18
CA MET A 1 -42.86 -52.41 -86.70
C MET A 1 -42.05 -51.82 -85.56
N LEU A 2 -41.31 -52.67 -84.82
CA LEU A 2 -39.83 -52.73 -84.77
C LEU A 2 -39.18 -51.34 -84.56
N SER A 3 -38.27 -51.08 -83.62
CA SER A 3 -37.31 -51.97 -82.93
C SER A 3 -36.68 -51.26 -81.71
N LEU A 4 -36.15 -52.08 -80.78
CA LEU A 4 -35.11 -51.93 -79.74
C LEU A 4 -34.23 -50.66 -79.72
N GLY A 5 -33.63 -50.19 -78.61
CA GLY A 5 -33.39 -50.73 -77.26
C GLY A 5 -32.16 -50.03 -76.60
N LEU A 6 -32.03 -50.18 -75.26
CA LEU A 6 -30.87 -49.90 -74.34
C LEU A 6 -30.31 -48.45 -74.28
N GLY A 7 -29.86 -47.86 -73.17
CA GLY A 7 -29.59 -48.27 -71.78
C GLY A 7 -28.43 -47.42 -71.20
N LEU A 8 -28.46 -47.13 -69.88
CA LEU A 8 -27.47 -46.41 -69.03
C LEU A 8 -27.26 -44.90 -69.33
N GLY A 9 -27.10 -43.96 -68.40
CA GLY A 9 -26.98 -43.94 -66.93
C GLY A 9 -26.27 -42.64 -66.51
N LEU A 10 -26.62 -42.14 -65.30
CA LEU A 10 -25.90 -41.18 -64.44
C LEU A 10 -25.97 -39.64 -64.68
N LEU A 11 -26.66 -39.00 -63.72
CA LEU A 11 -26.21 -37.96 -62.76
C LEU A 11 -25.82 -36.53 -63.21
N GLY A 12 -26.42 -35.57 -62.49
CA GLY A 12 -25.91 -34.20 -62.24
C GLY A 12 -26.53 -33.13 -63.14
N CYS A 13 -26.89 -31.92 -62.72
CA CYS A 13 -26.91 -31.22 -61.43
C CYS A 13 -28.07 -30.22 -61.55
N ALA A 14 -28.92 -30.08 -60.53
CA ALA A 14 -29.86 -28.96 -60.43
C ALA A 14 -29.36 -28.02 -59.34
N ASP A 15 -29.23 -26.76 -59.73
CA ASP A 15 -28.73 -25.62 -58.98
C ASP A 15 -29.75 -25.24 -57.88
N GLU A 16 -29.46 -25.52 -56.61
CA GLU A 16 -30.23 -25.01 -55.47
C GLU A 16 -29.55 -23.73 -54.97
N ALA A 17 -30.24 -22.60 -55.15
CA ALA A 17 -29.90 -21.32 -54.57
C ALA A 17 -29.91 -21.43 -53.03
N THR A 18 -28.77 -21.13 -52.41
CA THR A 18 -28.61 -21.05 -50.95
C THR A 18 -29.26 -19.77 -50.40
N PRO A 19 -30.05 -19.84 -49.31
CA PRO A 19 -30.53 -18.64 -48.63
C PRO A 19 -29.42 -18.04 -47.76
N GLU A 20 -29.25 -16.72 -47.81
CA GLU A 20 -28.32 -15.99 -46.95
C GLU A 20 -28.65 -16.18 -45.45
N PRO A 21 -27.63 -16.33 -44.58
CA PRO A 21 -27.86 -16.42 -43.15
C PRO A 21 -28.23 -15.04 -42.56
N SER A 22 -29.32 -15.02 -41.80
CA SER A 22 -29.72 -13.88 -40.98
C SER A 22 -28.64 -13.53 -39.96
N PRO A 23 -28.41 -12.23 -39.65
CA PRO A 23 -27.40 -11.84 -38.68
C PRO A 23 -27.76 -12.36 -37.28
N PRO A 24 -26.77 -12.79 -36.47
CA PRO A 24 -27.05 -13.24 -35.12
C PRO A 24 -27.61 -12.08 -34.29
N ALA A 25 -28.70 -12.36 -33.58
CA ALA A 25 -29.30 -11.45 -32.61
C ALA A 25 -28.23 -11.02 -31.61
N GLY A 26 -27.94 -9.72 -31.60
CA GLY A 26 -27.01 -9.12 -30.66
C GLY A 26 -27.46 -9.37 -29.24
N THR A 27 -26.64 -10.09 -28.48
CA THR A 27 -26.75 -10.15 -27.03
C THR A 27 -26.50 -8.75 -26.50
N LEU A 28 -27.57 -8.04 -26.16
CA LEU A 28 -27.50 -6.87 -25.29
C LEU A 28 -27.00 -7.37 -23.93
N ALA A 29 -25.69 -7.28 -23.72
CA ALA A 29 -25.10 -7.44 -22.41
C ALA A 29 -25.71 -6.37 -21.50
N SER A 30 -26.55 -6.80 -20.57
CA SER A 30 -27.06 -5.99 -19.48
C SER A 30 -25.88 -5.48 -18.66
N ALA A 31 -25.46 -4.23 -18.90
CA ALA A 31 -24.48 -3.56 -18.08
C ALA A 31 -25.09 -3.33 -16.69
N THR A 32 -24.65 -4.12 -15.71
CA THR A 32 -24.88 -3.82 -14.30
C THR A 32 -24.30 -2.44 -14.00
N PRO A 33 -25.07 -1.46 -13.51
CA PRO A 33 -24.50 -0.19 -13.12
C PRO A 33 -23.62 -0.38 -11.88
N GLY A 34 -22.41 0.17 -11.89
CA GLY A 34 -21.83 0.75 -10.66
C GLY A 34 -20.61 0.07 -10.01
N ARG A 35 -19.80 -0.75 -10.69
CA ARG A 35 -18.47 -1.11 -10.19
C ARG A 35 -17.40 -0.88 -11.26
N LEU A 36 -16.48 0.06 -11.00
CA LEU A 36 -15.33 0.34 -11.85
C LEU A 36 -14.47 -0.93 -12.04
N ALA A 37 -13.88 -1.09 -13.22
CA ALA A 37 -12.95 -2.18 -13.48
C ALA A 37 -11.69 -2.06 -12.58
N PRO A 38 -10.98 -3.17 -12.26
CA PRO A 38 -9.79 -3.11 -11.41
C PRO A 38 -8.71 -2.13 -11.88
N ALA A 39 -8.55 -1.98 -13.20
CA ALA A 39 -7.62 -1.00 -13.78
C ALA A 39 -8.07 0.45 -13.58
N GLU A 40 -9.37 0.72 -13.66
CA GLU A 40 -9.95 2.04 -13.42
C GLU A 40 -9.86 2.42 -11.94
N LEU A 41 -10.19 1.49 -11.03
CA LEU A 41 -10.00 1.66 -9.58
C LEU A 41 -8.55 2.02 -9.25
N ARG A 42 -7.60 1.30 -9.86
CA ARG A 42 -6.17 1.59 -9.71
C ARG A 42 -5.82 2.98 -10.23
N ALA A 43 -6.27 3.35 -11.42
CA ALA A 43 -6.00 4.66 -12.00
C ALA A 43 -6.55 5.80 -11.14
N THR A 44 -7.77 5.65 -10.61
CA THR A 44 -8.37 6.60 -9.66
C THR A 44 -7.56 6.68 -8.37
N ALA A 45 -7.11 5.56 -7.81
CA ALA A 45 -6.29 5.54 -6.61
C ALA A 45 -4.94 6.24 -6.83
N ILE A 46 -4.28 6.01 -7.97
CA ILE A 46 -3.03 6.71 -8.35
C ILE A 46 -3.25 8.22 -8.48
N ALA A 47 -4.32 8.65 -9.14
CA ALA A 47 -4.64 10.07 -9.27
C ALA A 47 -4.90 10.73 -7.91
N ARG A 48 -5.59 10.03 -7.00
CA ARG A 48 -5.82 10.50 -5.62
C ARG A 48 -4.52 10.58 -4.83
N HIS A 49 -3.63 9.60 -4.96
CA HIS A 49 -2.30 9.61 -4.37
C HIS A 49 -1.50 10.84 -4.81
N ASP A 50 -1.49 11.14 -6.12
CA ASP A 50 -0.75 12.28 -6.65
C ASP A 50 -1.32 13.63 -6.18
N ALA A 51 -2.64 13.74 -6.12
CA ALA A 51 -3.30 14.90 -5.53
C ALA A 51 -3.00 15.04 -4.03
N ALA A 52 -2.94 13.93 -3.29
CA ALA A 52 -2.60 13.93 -1.86
C ALA A 52 -1.16 14.40 -1.61
N ILE A 53 -0.20 14.02 -2.45
CA ILE A 53 1.19 14.51 -2.33
C ILE A 53 1.25 16.02 -2.46
N ALA A 54 0.62 16.59 -3.49
CA ALA A 54 0.59 18.04 -3.70
C ALA A 54 -0.09 18.76 -2.53
N ARG A 55 -1.27 18.26 -2.11
CA ARG A 55 -2.03 18.80 -0.98
C ARG A 55 -1.23 18.75 0.34
N LEU A 56 -0.50 17.67 0.60
CA LEU A 56 0.33 17.54 1.79
C LEU A 56 1.49 18.53 1.79
N ALA A 57 2.09 18.81 0.64
CA ALA A 57 3.15 19.81 0.51
C ALA A 57 2.64 21.22 0.87
N ASP A 58 1.49 21.62 0.31
CA ASP A 58 0.87 22.92 0.59
C ASP A 58 0.47 23.06 2.07
N GLU A 59 -0.16 22.02 2.63
CA GLU A 59 -0.57 22.01 4.04
C GLU A 59 0.62 22.02 5.00
N ARG A 60 1.72 21.33 4.66
CA ARG A 60 2.96 21.38 5.42
C ARG A 60 3.49 22.80 5.53
N GLU A 61 3.56 23.52 4.41
CA GLU A 61 4.07 24.90 4.39
C GLU A 61 3.18 25.83 5.23
N ARG A 62 1.86 25.71 5.09
CA ARG A 62 0.89 26.47 5.90
C ARG A 62 1.07 26.19 7.40
N LEU A 63 1.20 24.91 7.78
CA LEU A 63 1.38 24.50 9.16
C LEU A 63 2.76 24.91 9.69
N ALA A 64 3.81 24.87 8.86
CA ALA A 64 5.17 25.26 9.21
C ALA A 64 5.25 26.74 9.59
N VAL A 65 4.61 27.63 8.81
CA VAL A 65 4.51 29.07 9.11
C VAL A 65 3.84 29.26 10.47
N ARG A 66 2.66 28.67 10.67
CA ARG A 66 1.93 28.75 11.95
C ARG A 66 2.77 28.21 13.12
N TYR A 67 3.50 27.12 12.91
CA TYR A 67 4.33 26.48 13.93
C TYR A 67 5.51 27.37 14.35
N GLY A 68 6.12 28.06 13.39
CA GLY A 68 7.20 29.03 13.62
C GLY A 68 6.73 30.32 14.32
N GLU A 69 5.50 30.76 14.03
CA GLU A 69 4.89 31.97 14.64
C GLU A 69 4.24 31.71 16.01
N ALA A 70 4.04 30.43 16.37
CA ALA A 70 3.37 30.05 17.61
C ALA A 70 4.17 30.52 18.85
N ALA A 71 3.60 31.45 19.61
CA ALA A 71 4.24 32.07 20.77
C ALA A 71 4.31 31.19 22.02
N THR A 72 3.61 30.04 22.04
CA THR A 72 3.53 29.17 23.23
C THR A 72 3.73 27.70 22.88
N PRO A 73 4.26 26.89 23.83
CA PRO A 73 4.33 25.43 23.66
C PRO A 73 2.96 24.79 23.43
N GLY A 74 1.89 25.35 24.01
CA GLY A 74 0.52 24.87 23.83
C GLY A 74 0.04 25.03 22.38
N ALA A 75 0.24 26.20 21.78
CA ALA A 75 -0.10 26.45 20.38
C ALA A 75 0.71 25.54 19.43
N GLN A 76 2.00 25.32 19.72
CA GLN A 76 2.83 24.36 18.98
C GLN A 76 2.31 22.91 19.11
N ALA A 77 1.82 22.52 20.29
CA ALA A 77 1.23 21.20 20.49
C ALA A 77 -0.08 21.01 19.69
N GLU A 78 -0.92 22.03 19.62
CA GLU A 78 -2.14 22.00 18.80
C GLU A 78 -1.84 21.85 17.30
N ILE A 79 -0.86 22.60 16.80
CA ILE A 79 -0.41 22.51 15.40
C ILE A 79 0.20 21.13 15.11
N ARG A 80 1.01 20.59 16.02
CA ARG A 80 1.52 19.22 15.92
C ARG A 80 0.39 18.19 15.84
N ALA A 81 -0.65 18.34 16.66
CA ALA A 81 -1.80 17.44 16.64
C ALA A 81 -2.59 17.55 15.32
N GLU A 82 -2.71 18.75 14.75
CA GLU A 82 -3.31 18.96 13.41
C GLU A 82 -2.48 18.27 12.32
N ALA A 83 -1.16 18.50 12.30
CA ALA A 83 -0.25 17.88 11.35
C ALA A 83 -0.25 16.34 11.45
N ARG A 84 -0.27 15.79 12.67
CA ARG A 84 -0.38 14.34 12.91
C ARG A 84 -1.62 13.76 12.26
N ARG A 85 -2.80 14.33 12.55
CA ARG A 85 -4.07 13.84 11.97
C ARG A 85 -4.06 13.91 10.44
N LEU A 86 -3.55 15.01 9.89
CA LEU A 86 -3.42 15.20 8.45
C LEU A 86 -2.55 14.10 7.80
N LEU A 87 -1.38 13.83 8.40
CA LEU A 87 -0.44 12.83 7.91
C LEU A 87 -1.02 11.42 7.98
N GLU A 88 -1.57 11.02 9.13
CA GLU A 88 -2.16 9.70 9.32
C GLU A 88 -3.34 9.45 8.38
N GLN A 89 -4.23 10.44 8.23
CA GLN A 89 -5.37 10.36 7.31
C GLN A 89 -4.90 10.23 5.86
N ALA A 90 -3.98 11.09 5.42
CA ALA A 90 -3.51 11.05 4.04
C ALA A 90 -2.78 9.72 3.72
N ILE A 91 -1.94 9.24 4.62
CA ILE A 91 -1.23 7.97 4.46
C ILE A 91 -2.23 6.82 4.31
N VAL A 92 -3.18 6.71 5.23
CA VAL A 92 -4.09 5.56 5.27
C VAL A 92 -5.15 5.63 4.18
N ASP A 93 -5.75 6.79 3.95
CA ASP A 93 -6.93 6.91 3.10
C ASP A 93 -6.59 7.22 1.64
N GLU A 94 -5.36 7.66 1.34
CA GLU A 94 -4.98 8.18 0.01
C GLU A 94 -3.69 7.58 -0.53
N LEU A 95 -2.66 7.40 0.32
CA LEU A 95 -1.38 6.88 -0.13
C LEU A 95 -1.40 5.34 -0.21
N PHE A 96 -1.78 4.63 0.86
CA PHE A 96 -1.84 3.17 0.85
C PHE A 96 -2.72 2.59 -0.28
N PRO A 97 -3.94 3.09 -0.54
CA PRO A 97 -4.82 2.49 -1.54
C PRO A 97 -4.23 2.45 -2.94
N ALA A 98 -3.39 3.43 -3.31
CA ALA A 98 -2.73 3.45 -4.61
C ALA A 98 -1.69 2.32 -4.77
N TRP A 99 -1.06 1.88 -3.68
CA TRP A 99 -0.07 0.81 -3.69
C TRP A 99 -0.69 -0.59 -3.73
N LEU A 100 -1.95 -0.77 -3.31
CA LEU A 100 -2.58 -2.09 -3.24
C LEU A 100 -2.50 -2.83 -4.58
N GLY A 101 -2.11 -4.10 -4.51
CA GLY A 101 -1.87 -4.96 -5.66
C GLY A 101 -0.54 -4.72 -6.39
N MET A 102 0.32 -3.80 -5.94
CA MET A 102 1.66 -3.61 -6.49
C MET A 102 2.50 -4.88 -6.24
N PRO A 103 3.09 -5.51 -7.27
CA PRO A 103 3.87 -6.73 -7.09
C PRO A 103 5.06 -6.54 -6.15
N TRP A 104 5.24 -7.51 -5.25
CA TRP A 104 6.39 -7.58 -4.35
C TRP A 104 7.60 -8.25 -5.02
N GLY A 105 8.80 -7.83 -4.62
CA GLY A 105 10.03 -8.50 -5.02
C GLY A 105 11.24 -8.16 -4.15
N MET A 106 12.34 -8.87 -4.39
CA MET A 106 13.65 -8.62 -3.75
C MET A 106 14.79 -8.48 -4.78
N ALA A 107 14.46 -8.31 -6.05
CA ALA A 107 15.45 -8.11 -7.11
C ALA A 107 15.90 -6.64 -7.16
N SER A 108 16.90 -6.31 -7.99
CA SER A 108 17.38 -4.93 -8.14
C SER A 108 16.31 -3.94 -8.63
N ASN A 109 15.26 -4.44 -9.30
CA ASN A 109 14.09 -3.65 -9.72
C ASN A 109 12.99 -3.53 -8.65
N SER A 110 13.21 -4.05 -7.43
CA SER A 110 12.24 -4.01 -6.31
C SER A 110 12.29 -2.70 -5.51
N THR A 111 12.48 -1.59 -6.21
CA THR A 111 12.86 -0.28 -5.66
C THR A 111 11.87 0.83 -6.02
N ALA A 112 10.66 0.47 -6.51
CA ALA A 112 9.63 1.40 -6.97
C ALA A 112 9.47 2.61 -6.05
N THR A 113 9.49 3.80 -6.62
CA THR A 113 9.27 5.07 -5.90
C THR A 113 7.82 5.51 -5.98
N ARG A 114 7.04 4.94 -6.90
CA ARG A 114 5.63 5.26 -7.13
C ARG A 114 4.78 3.99 -7.21
N PRO A 115 3.49 4.06 -6.86
CA PRO A 115 2.59 2.93 -7.01
C PRO A 115 2.50 2.46 -8.47
N HIS A 116 2.59 1.15 -8.69
CA HIS A 116 2.46 0.52 -10.02
C HIS A 116 3.44 1.07 -11.07
N GLU A 117 4.64 1.47 -10.65
CA GLU A 117 5.71 1.94 -11.54
C GLU A 117 6.05 0.88 -12.61
N PRO A 118 6.00 1.21 -13.91
CA PRO A 118 6.21 0.24 -14.98
C PRO A 118 7.56 -0.50 -14.87
N GLY A 119 7.52 -1.83 -14.95
CA GLY A 119 8.71 -2.69 -14.93
C GLY A 119 9.37 -2.85 -13.54
N LYS A 120 8.74 -2.31 -12.49
CA LYS A 120 9.22 -2.40 -11.11
C LYS A 120 8.36 -3.31 -10.26
N THR A 121 8.98 -3.79 -9.18
CA THR A 121 8.31 -4.37 -8.02
C THR A 121 8.68 -3.53 -6.80
N VAL A 122 8.16 -3.88 -5.62
CA VAL A 122 8.53 -3.18 -4.39
C VAL A 122 8.89 -4.17 -3.27
N GLY A 123 10.05 -3.96 -2.64
CA GLY A 123 10.41 -4.65 -1.40
C GLY A 123 9.73 -4.04 -0.19
N CYS A 124 9.69 -4.77 0.93
CA CYS A 124 9.00 -4.36 2.15
C CYS A 124 9.44 -3.00 2.71
N SER A 125 10.74 -2.80 2.93
CA SER A 125 11.29 -1.53 3.40
C SER A 125 11.24 -0.43 2.33
N TYR A 126 11.30 -0.78 1.05
CA TYR A 126 11.12 0.19 -0.04
C TYR A 126 9.68 0.70 -0.10
N PHE A 127 8.69 -0.15 0.18
CA PHE A 127 7.29 0.27 0.31
C PHE A 127 7.13 1.25 1.47
N VAL A 128 7.63 0.90 2.67
CA VAL A 128 7.58 1.78 3.85
C VAL A 128 8.21 3.14 3.56
N THR A 129 9.44 3.15 3.03
CA THR A 129 10.14 4.41 2.72
C THR A 129 9.47 5.21 1.60
N SER A 130 8.92 4.57 0.57
CA SER A 130 8.19 5.26 -0.51
C SER A 130 6.91 5.93 -0.02
N VAL A 131 6.17 5.30 0.89
CA VAL A 131 4.98 5.92 1.50
C VAL A 131 5.39 7.13 2.36
N LEU A 132 6.41 6.98 3.21
CA LEU A 132 6.90 8.09 4.05
C LEU A 132 7.34 9.29 3.20
N LEU A 133 8.09 9.06 2.12
CA LEU A 133 8.50 10.11 1.19
C LEU A 133 7.30 10.76 0.47
N SER A 134 6.30 9.97 0.08
CA SER A 134 5.06 10.48 -0.52
C SER A 134 4.27 11.34 0.48
N ALA A 135 4.36 11.03 1.77
CA ALA A 135 3.78 11.87 2.83
C ALA A 135 4.58 13.15 3.14
N GLY A 136 5.72 13.37 2.46
CA GLY A 136 6.62 14.49 2.69
C GLY A 136 7.56 14.29 3.89
N VAL A 137 7.65 13.08 4.46
CA VAL A 137 8.64 12.74 5.48
C VAL A 137 9.96 12.47 4.78
N GLU A 138 10.85 13.46 4.81
CA GLU A 138 12.18 13.32 4.24
C GLU A 138 13.04 12.35 5.06
N LEU A 139 13.83 11.52 4.37
CA LEU A 139 14.78 10.60 4.99
C LEU A 139 16.18 11.02 4.56
N GLU A 140 17.14 11.03 5.49
CA GLU A 140 18.54 11.38 5.18
C GLU A 140 19.07 10.60 3.96
N ASN A 141 18.77 9.30 3.90
CA ASN A 141 19.03 8.48 2.74
C ASN A 141 18.03 7.33 2.62
N ARG A 142 17.14 7.39 1.63
CA ARG A 142 16.14 6.33 1.37
C ARG A 142 16.75 4.94 1.26
N PHE A 143 17.88 4.79 0.54
CA PHE A 143 18.50 3.48 0.30
C PHE A 143 19.08 2.91 1.60
N THR A 144 19.72 3.74 2.42
CA THR A 144 20.22 3.32 3.73
C THR A 144 19.09 2.85 4.63
N PHE A 145 17.98 3.59 4.70
CA PHE A 145 16.78 3.15 5.43
C PHE A 145 16.22 1.85 4.87
N ALA A 146 16.02 1.76 3.55
CA ALA A 146 15.37 0.62 2.91
C ALA A 146 16.20 -0.67 2.95
N GLN A 147 17.53 -0.58 3.07
CA GLN A 147 18.41 -1.74 3.15
C GLN A 147 18.79 -2.11 4.59
N ALA A 148 18.42 -1.28 5.57
CA ALA A 148 18.69 -1.55 6.97
C ALA A 148 17.69 -2.55 7.56
N PRO A 149 18.08 -3.32 8.59
CA PRO A 149 17.13 -4.10 9.38
C PRO A 149 16.05 -3.20 9.99
N ALA A 150 14.82 -3.73 10.14
CA ALA A 150 13.64 -2.95 10.55
C ALA A 150 13.86 -2.13 11.83
N ILE A 151 14.63 -2.65 12.80
CA ILE A 151 14.96 -1.97 14.05
C ILE A 151 15.67 -0.62 13.86
N PHE A 152 16.48 -0.46 12.81
CA PHE A 152 17.16 0.80 12.51
C PHE A 152 16.19 1.84 11.95
N ILE A 153 15.25 1.41 11.10
CA ILE A 153 14.16 2.24 10.60
C ILE A 153 13.33 2.72 11.80
N GLN A 154 12.93 1.79 12.68
CA GLN A 154 12.11 2.09 13.84
C GLN A 154 12.78 3.07 14.82
N ARG A 155 14.05 2.85 15.16
CA ARG A 155 14.82 3.79 16.02
C ARG A 155 14.99 5.16 15.39
N SER A 156 15.11 5.24 14.07
CA SER A 156 15.21 6.51 13.36
C SER A 156 13.86 7.27 13.38
N LEU A 157 12.74 6.55 13.30
CA LEU A 157 11.39 7.11 13.26
C LEU A 157 10.83 7.44 14.65
N ALA A 158 11.12 6.65 15.67
CA ALA A 158 10.86 6.98 17.08
C ALA A 158 12.06 6.54 17.95
N PRO A 159 12.94 7.49 18.34
CA PRO A 159 14.20 7.17 19.00
C PRO A 159 14.06 6.95 20.50
N ALA A 160 12.94 7.37 21.11
CA ALA A 160 12.72 7.14 22.52
C ALA A 160 12.57 5.64 22.76
N LYS A 161 13.29 5.13 23.76
CA LYS A 161 13.31 3.70 24.08
C LYS A 161 11.90 3.15 24.36
N ASP A 162 11.06 3.97 24.97
CA ASP A 162 9.70 3.59 25.39
C ASP A 162 8.70 3.52 24.22
N ASP A 163 9.04 4.13 23.07
CA ASP A 163 8.25 4.04 21.83
C ASP A 163 8.54 2.75 21.04
N LEU A 164 9.56 1.97 21.44
CA LEU A 164 9.86 0.68 20.83
C LEU A 164 9.25 -0.45 21.66
N HIS A 165 8.01 -0.80 21.33
CA HIS A 165 7.31 -1.92 21.95
C HIS A 165 7.83 -3.25 21.40
N ARG A 166 8.17 -4.18 22.30
CA ARG A 166 8.73 -5.49 21.94
C ARG A 166 7.84 -6.60 22.44
N TYR A 167 7.48 -7.51 21.56
CA TYR A 167 6.63 -8.65 21.88
C TYR A 167 7.27 -9.92 21.35
N PHE A 168 7.63 -10.85 22.24
CA PHE A 168 8.37 -12.06 21.85
C PHE A 168 7.48 -13.30 21.95
N SER A 169 7.43 -14.07 20.85
CA SER A 169 6.81 -15.40 20.79
C SER A 169 5.33 -15.47 21.17
N ILE A 170 4.61 -14.35 21.11
CA ILE A 170 3.18 -14.28 21.39
C ILE A 170 2.32 -14.62 20.15
N PRO A 171 1.14 -15.24 20.30
CA PRO A 171 0.23 -15.48 19.18
C PRO A 171 -0.33 -14.18 18.57
N ALA A 172 -0.74 -14.22 17.30
CA ALA A 172 -1.30 -13.07 16.57
C ALA A 172 -2.47 -12.38 17.30
N ALA A 173 -3.38 -13.15 17.91
CA ALA A 173 -4.48 -12.58 18.70
C ALA A 173 -4.00 -11.75 19.90
N GLN A 174 -2.98 -12.23 20.61
CA GLN A 174 -2.39 -11.48 21.71
C GLN A 174 -1.63 -10.26 21.20
N LEU A 175 -0.91 -10.38 20.08
CA LEU A 175 -0.21 -9.25 19.46
C LEU A 175 -1.20 -8.14 19.05
N ARG A 176 -2.30 -8.50 18.39
CA ARG A 176 -3.40 -7.59 18.05
C ARG A 176 -3.88 -6.84 19.29
N ASP A 177 -4.17 -7.54 20.39
CA ASP A 177 -4.67 -6.89 21.62
C ASP A 177 -3.65 -5.94 22.24
N ARG A 178 -2.36 -6.30 22.19
CA ARG A 178 -1.28 -5.43 22.67
C ARG A 178 -1.15 -4.17 21.82
N ILE A 179 -1.27 -4.28 20.50
CA ILE A 179 -1.21 -3.14 19.58
C ILE A 179 -2.46 -2.27 19.71
N ALA A 180 -3.66 -2.85 19.79
CA ALA A 180 -4.90 -2.12 20.01
C ALA A 180 -4.85 -1.30 21.31
N ALA A 181 -4.23 -1.85 22.37
CA ALA A 181 -4.02 -1.14 23.63
C ALA A 181 -3.05 0.05 23.54
N LEU A 182 -2.29 0.20 22.45
CA LEU A 182 -1.49 1.41 22.18
C LEU A 182 -2.34 2.59 21.71
N GLY A 183 -3.61 2.35 21.37
CA GLY A 183 -4.56 3.37 20.90
C GLY A 183 -4.64 3.50 19.38
N ASP A 184 -5.58 4.33 18.93
CA ASP A 184 -5.72 4.65 17.51
C ASP A 184 -4.46 5.37 16.99
N GLY A 185 -4.05 4.99 15.78
CA GLY A 185 -2.90 5.62 15.13
C GLY A 185 -2.24 4.75 14.07
N LEU A 186 -1.10 5.25 13.58
CA LEU A 186 -0.25 4.59 12.61
C LEU A 186 1.06 4.14 13.25
N TYR A 187 1.46 2.91 12.97
CA TYR A 187 2.66 2.29 13.53
C TYR A 187 3.51 1.67 12.42
N VAL A 188 4.81 1.50 12.69
CA VAL A 188 5.69 0.62 11.92
C VAL A 188 5.92 -0.64 12.72
N ILE A 189 5.67 -1.78 12.09
CA ILE A 189 5.98 -3.10 12.66
C ILE A 189 7.20 -3.69 11.96
N GLY A 190 8.20 -4.01 12.76
CA GLY A 190 9.34 -4.83 12.40
C GLY A 190 9.06 -6.27 12.79
N LEU A 191 9.31 -7.17 11.86
CA LEU A 191 9.17 -8.61 11.96
C LEU A 191 10.57 -9.26 11.82
N ASP A 192 10.65 -10.58 11.68
CA ASP A 192 11.92 -11.29 11.47
C ASP A 192 12.73 -10.71 10.29
N THR A 193 12.27 -10.96 9.07
CA THR A 193 12.88 -10.48 7.83
C THR A 193 12.00 -9.48 7.09
N HIS A 194 10.95 -8.98 7.75
CA HIS A 194 9.89 -8.20 7.13
C HIS A 194 9.59 -6.91 7.89
N VAL A 195 8.98 -5.95 7.19
CA VAL A 195 8.53 -4.69 7.77
C VAL A 195 7.24 -4.24 7.09
N GLY A 196 6.38 -3.57 7.84
CA GLY A 196 5.14 -3.00 7.33
C GLY A 196 4.61 -1.91 8.23
N PHE A 197 3.43 -1.41 7.88
CA PHE A 197 2.66 -0.51 8.72
C PHE A 197 1.57 -1.27 9.45
N VAL A 198 1.23 -0.81 10.65
CA VAL A 198 0.01 -1.23 11.34
C VAL A 198 -0.88 -0.02 11.53
N VAL A 199 -2.16 -0.16 11.17
CA VAL A 199 -3.18 0.86 11.35
C VAL A 199 -4.14 0.40 12.43
N VAL A 200 -4.31 1.22 13.47
CA VAL A 200 -5.29 1.00 14.53
C VAL A 200 -6.40 2.04 14.39
N ARG A 201 -7.63 1.58 14.19
CA ARG A 201 -8.84 2.42 14.12
C ARG A 201 -9.98 1.71 14.86
N GLY A 202 -10.27 2.15 16.08
CA GLY A 202 -11.27 1.50 16.93
C GLY A 202 -10.85 0.07 17.29
N ASP A 203 -11.66 -0.91 16.89
CA ASP A 203 -11.38 -2.34 17.10
C ASP A 203 -10.57 -2.99 15.96
N GLN A 204 -10.32 -2.24 14.88
CA GLN A 204 -9.60 -2.75 13.72
C GLN A 204 -8.09 -2.55 13.88
N VAL A 205 -7.33 -3.63 13.68
CA VAL A 205 -5.88 -3.63 13.62
C VAL A 205 -5.45 -4.27 12.31
N GLN A 206 -5.05 -3.44 11.36
CA GLN A 206 -4.72 -3.84 9.99
C GLN A 206 -3.21 -3.82 9.78
N LEU A 207 -2.68 -4.80 9.06
CA LEU A 207 -1.32 -4.81 8.54
C LEU A 207 -1.34 -4.34 7.08
N VAL A 208 -0.62 -3.26 6.79
CA VAL A 208 -0.41 -2.77 5.42
C VAL A 208 1.06 -2.95 5.05
N HIS A 209 1.34 -3.83 4.11
CA HIS A 209 2.71 -4.24 3.79
C HIS A 209 2.87 -4.75 2.36
N ALA A 210 4.09 -4.72 1.83
CA ALA A 210 4.43 -5.39 0.59
C ALA A 210 4.65 -6.88 0.86
N SER A 211 3.60 -7.70 0.75
CA SER A 211 3.61 -9.07 1.24
C SER A 211 4.51 -9.99 0.41
N TYR A 212 5.30 -10.82 1.08
CA TYR A 212 6.06 -11.91 0.46
C TYR A 212 5.29 -13.24 0.47
N THR A 213 4.14 -13.27 1.14
CA THR A 213 3.22 -14.41 1.23
C THR A 213 2.02 -14.20 0.31
N GLY A 214 1.14 -15.20 0.18
CA GLY A 214 -0.09 -15.10 -0.63
C GLY A 214 0.20 -14.72 -2.10
N ASP A 215 -0.54 -13.75 -2.61
CA ASP A 215 -0.42 -13.25 -3.98
C ASP A 215 0.86 -12.44 -4.26
N ARG A 216 1.68 -12.21 -3.22
CA ARG A 216 2.96 -11.49 -3.30
C ARG A 216 2.80 -10.08 -3.87
N VAL A 217 1.90 -9.32 -3.28
CA VAL A 217 1.59 -7.93 -3.62
C VAL A 217 1.53 -7.06 -2.37
N VAL A 218 1.47 -5.74 -2.53
CA VAL A 218 1.08 -4.85 -1.43
C VAL A 218 -0.37 -5.11 -1.05
N THR A 219 -0.60 -5.38 0.23
CA THR A 219 -1.88 -5.81 0.80
C THR A 219 -2.18 -5.00 2.06
N ASP A 220 -3.47 -4.76 2.29
CA ASP A 220 -4.07 -4.32 3.55
C ASP A 220 -4.95 -5.49 4.04
N GLU A 221 -4.56 -6.11 5.15
CA GLU A 221 -5.22 -7.29 5.71
C GLU A 221 -5.32 -7.21 7.25
N PRO A 222 -6.28 -7.91 7.88
CA PRO A 222 -6.34 -8.01 9.33
C PRO A 222 -5.02 -8.58 9.89
N LEU A 223 -4.47 -7.93 10.92
CA LEU A 223 -3.21 -8.39 11.53
C LEU A 223 -3.32 -9.84 12.05
N LEU A 224 -4.51 -10.23 12.48
CA LEU A 224 -4.80 -11.57 12.97
C LEU A 224 -4.65 -12.66 11.89
N ASP A 225 -4.91 -12.32 10.62
CA ASP A 225 -4.97 -13.27 9.50
C ASP A 225 -3.67 -13.27 8.68
N ALA A 226 -2.79 -12.30 8.92
CA ALA A 226 -1.58 -12.09 8.15
C ALA A 226 -0.52 -13.19 8.39
N ALA A 227 -0.24 -14.00 7.38
CA ALA A 227 0.77 -15.06 7.45
C ALA A 227 2.17 -14.56 7.82
N ALA A 228 2.51 -13.30 7.48
CA ALA A 228 3.78 -12.69 7.88
C ALA A 228 3.91 -12.54 9.41
N ILE A 229 2.80 -12.37 10.13
CA ILE A 229 2.78 -12.31 11.61
C ILE A 229 3.05 -13.68 12.19
N ASP A 230 2.40 -14.73 11.68
CA ASP A 230 2.61 -16.09 12.16
C ASP A 230 4.04 -16.57 11.90
N ASN A 231 4.57 -16.31 10.70
CA ASN A 231 5.95 -16.66 10.32
C ASN A 231 7.00 -16.00 11.23
N SER A 232 6.69 -14.82 11.78
CA SER A 232 7.62 -14.03 12.58
C SER A 232 7.51 -14.30 14.08
N ARG A 233 6.56 -15.14 14.49
CA ARG A 233 6.33 -15.44 15.91
C ARG A 233 7.59 -15.90 16.65
N PRO A 234 8.44 -16.81 16.14
CA PRO A 234 9.63 -17.25 16.86
C PRO A 234 10.59 -16.10 17.20
N GLU A 235 10.78 -15.16 16.28
CA GLU A 235 11.72 -14.03 16.41
C GLU A 235 11.10 -12.82 17.13
N GLY A 236 9.76 -12.75 17.14
CA GLY A 236 9.00 -11.69 17.79
C GLY A 236 8.72 -10.49 16.90
N TYR A 237 8.20 -9.44 17.55
CA TYR A 237 7.63 -8.28 16.91
C TYR A 237 8.15 -7.02 17.59
N PHE A 238 8.46 -6.02 16.77
CA PHE A 238 8.84 -4.68 17.21
C PHE A 238 7.80 -3.73 16.67
N VAL A 239 7.14 -2.95 17.51
CA VAL A 239 6.09 -2.01 17.09
C VAL A 239 6.46 -0.62 17.58
N THR A 240 6.40 0.35 16.67
CA THR A 240 6.77 1.74 16.95
C THR A 240 5.71 2.69 16.41
N PRO A 241 5.15 3.60 17.24
CA PRO A 241 4.21 4.58 16.75
C PRO A 241 4.88 5.58 15.81
N LEU A 242 4.16 6.00 14.78
CA LEU A 242 4.54 7.14 13.96
C LEU A 242 3.86 8.40 14.47
N PHE A 243 4.60 9.52 14.41
CA PHE A 243 4.10 10.87 14.70
C PHE A 243 3.66 11.16 16.15
N GLN A 244 3.65 10.17 17.06
CA GLN A 244 3.16 10.32 18.44
C GLN A 244 4.11 11.13 19.36
N ASP A 245 5.43 11.03 19.19
CA ASP A 245 6.44 11.72 20.02
C ASP A 245 6.58 13.23 19.71
N GLY A 246 5.91 13.72 18.66
CA GLY A 246 5.97 15.09 18.17
C GLY A 246 7.25 15.43 17.39
N ARG A 247 8.38 14.79 17.67
CA ARG A 247 9.68 15.01 17.00
C ARG A 247 9.60 14.74 15.50
N LEU A 248 8.95 13.66 15.08
CA LEU A 248 8.83 13.34 13.66
C LEU A 248 7.97 14.39 12.92
N VAL A 249 6.90 14.87 13.57
CA VAL A 249 6.06 15.96 13.05
C VAL A 249 6.84 17.26 12.97
N ASP A 250 7.67 17.52 13.97
CA ASP A 250 8.57 18.66 14.05
C ASP A 250 9.58 18.71 12.89
N LEU A 251 10.15 17.56 12.51
CA LEU A 251 11.03 17.45 11.35
C LEU A 251 10.26 17.69 10.05
N TRP A 252 9.07 17.09 9.92
CA TRP A 252 8.20 17.27 8.77
C TRP A 252 7.81 18.75 8.56
N LEU A 253 7.34 19.42 9.62
CA LEU A 253 7.01 20.84 9.59
C LEU A 253 8.21 21.71 9.19
N ARG A 254 9.42 21.35 9.61
CA ARG A 254 10.65 22.09 9.27
C ARG A 254 11.23 21.70 7.91
N GLY A 255 10.69 20.69 7.22
CA GLY A 255 11.31 20.13 6.01
C GLY A 255 12.71 19.61 6.26
N GLN A 256 12.94 19.01 7.43
CA GLN A 256 14.22 18.44 7.80
C GLN A 256 14.20 16.93 7.63
N PRO A 257 15.28 16.33 7.09
CA PRO A 257 15.34 14.88 6.93
C PRO A 257 15.42 14.19 8.29
N VAL A 258 14.75 13.04 8.38
CA VAL A 258 14.91 12.12 9.50
C VAL A 258 16.33 11.54 9.44
N PRO A 259 17.17 11.76 10.47
CA PRO A 259 18.52 11.22 10.51
C PRO A 259 18.49 9.71 10.67
N PHE A 260 19.43 9.01 10.02
CA PHE A 260 19.56 7.57 10.19
C PHE A 260 20.30 7.24 11.50
N GLN A 261 19.67 6.51 12.41
CA GLN A 261 20.30 6.08 13.65
C GLN A 261 21.08 4.78 13.46
N ARG A 262 22.38 4.80 13.76
CA ARG A 262 23.21 3.60 13.82
C ARG A 262 23.18 3.02 15.24
N LEU A 263 23.17 1.69 15.37
CA LEU A 263 23.28 1.03 16.68
C LEU A 263 24.66 1.34 17.30
N GLY A 264 24.68 1.92 18.50
CA GLY A 264 25.90 2.17 19.27
C GLY A 264 26.50 3.58 19.15
N ALA A 265 25.79 4.52 18.50
CA ALA A 265 26.11 5.95 18.57
C ALA A 265 25.39 6.63 19.75
#